data_AF-A0A1C3RCY2-F1
#
_entry.id   AF-A0A1C3RCY2-F1
#
_cell.length_a   1.000
_cell.length_b   1.000
_cell.length_c   1.000
_cell.angle_alpha   90.00
_cell.angle_beta   90.00
_cell.angle_gamma   90.00
#
_symmetry.space_group_name_H-M   'P 1'
#
loop_
_entity.id
_entity.type
_entity.pdbx_description
1 polymer ?
#
loop_
_entity_poly.entity_id
_entity_poly.type
_entity_poly.pdbx_seq_one_letter_code
_entity_poly.pdbx_strand_id
1 'polypeptide(L)'
;MNKFPYIEIERKTDILALAAFLMAFGGVLMQGYHLVRGAQLTLFAPEQVMLIFYQYHPEDTQKYIRIGARVAYANSGHTGHNAVVQKETVSFTLGGQTYNQVWQSVHKFKGTEARVEDEIISEAKPEPIQAGNAISREIYFAPHKLRCAKKQSKQKCDEGVNYLTKESFINLLSDVEQLEFTFSSKIFDQPDPIKVSCSIDVDFELISKLAAFGSAAPNCWPLDV
;
A
#
# COMPACT_ATOMS: atom_id res chain seq x y z
N MET A 1 34.06 79.28 11.65
CA MET A 1 34.56 78.32 10.64
C MET A 1 34.37 76.92 11.21
N ASN A 2 33.29 76.23 10.84
CA ASN A 2 33.05 74.84 11.24
C ASN A 2 33.13 73.96 9.99
N LYS A 3 34.20 73.17 9.88
CA LYS A 3 34.35 72.13 8.86
C LYS A 3 33.49 70.94 9.29
N PHE A 4 32.43 70.65 8.55
CA PHE A 4 31.74 69.37 8.67
C PHE A 4 32.61 68.27 8.06
N PRO A 5 32.80 67.12 8.74
CA PRO A 5 33.49 66.00 8.14
C PRO A 5 32.58 65.41 7.05
N TYR A 6 33.02 65.51 5.80
CA TYR A 6 32.45 64.72 4.71
C TYR A 6 32.80 63.25 5.00
N ILE A 7 31.79 62.48 5.39
CA ILE A 7 31.89 61.02 5.42
C ILE A 7 31.73 60.57 3.96
N GLU A 8 32.85 60.34 3.28
CA GLU A 8 32.87 59.56 2.05
C GLU A 8 32.49 58.12 2.41
N ILE A 9 31.22 57.76 2.18
CA ILE A 9 30.80 56.36 2.24
C ILE A 9 31.35 55.69 0.99
N GLU A 10 32.52 55.06 1.13
CA GLU A 10 33.12 54.23 0.10
C GLU A 10 32.14 53.07 -0.20
N ARG A 11 31.35 53.22 -1.27
CA ARG A 11 30.45 52.16 -1.78
C ARG A 11 31.29 51.07 -2.47
N LYS A 12 32.09 50.35 -1.68
CA LYS A 12 32.51 49.00 -2.03
C LYS A 12 31.41 48.08 -1.55
N THR A 13 30.37 47.95 -2.37
CA THR A 13 29.32 46.96 -2.14
C THR A 13 30.01 45.61 -2.12
N ASP A 14 30.15 45.04 -0.93
CA ASP A 14 30.97 43.87 -0.69
C ASP A 14 30.25 42.68 -1.35
N ILE A 15 30.66 42.34 -2.57
CA ILE A 15 30.12 41.23 -3.35
C ILE A 15 30.16 39.94 -2.52
N LEU A 16 31.15 39.84 -1.63
CA LEU A 16 31.28 38.77 -0.66
C LEU A 16 30.13 38.75 0.35
N ALA A 17 29.74 39.91 0.89
CA ALA A 17 28.62 40.03 1.82
C ALA A 17 27.27 39.73 1.14
N LEU A 18 27.09 40.14 -0.12
CA LEU A 18 25.91 39.78 -0.91
C LEU A 18 25.86 38.27 -1.18
N ALA A 19 26.98 37.65 -1.56
CA ALA A 19 27.07 36.21 -1.76
C ALA A 19 26.79 35.44 -0.46
N ALA A 20 27.35 35.87 0.66
CA ALA A 20 27.08 35.29 1.98
C ALA A 20 25.61 35.41 2.37
N PHE A 21 24.98 36.57 2.11
CA PHE A 21 23.55 36.77 2.34
C PHE A 21 22.69 35.83 1.47
N LEU A 22 22.99 35.71 0.18
CA LEU A 22 22.25 34.82 -0.72
C LEU A 22 22.41 33.35 -0.32
N MET A 23 23.61 32.92 0.10
CA MET A 23 23.84 31.58 0.62
C MET A 23 23.07 31.32 1.92
N ALA A 24 23.09 32.27 2.86
CA ALA A 24 22.35 32.18 4.12
C ALA A 24 20.83 32.13 3.87
N PHE A 25 20.32 33.01 3.00
CA PHE A 25 18.90 33.04 2.63
C PHE A 25 18.47 31.75 1.92
N GLY A 26 19.28 31.24 0.99
CA GLY A 26 19.05 29.94 0.36
C GLY A 26 19.03 28.79 1.37
N GLY A 27 19.92 28.82 2.37
CA GLY A 27 19.94 27.85 3.46
C GLY A 27 18.68 27.90 4.33
N VAL A 28 18.16 29.09 4.63
CA VAL A 28 16.89 29.27 5.37
C VAL A 28 15.71 28.77 4.55
N LEU A 29 15.65 29.08 3.25
CA LEU A 29 14.59 28.60 2.36
C LEU A 29 14.60 27.08 2.25
N MET A 30 15.78 26.47 2.13
CA MET A 30 15.93 25.02 2.04
C MET A 30 15.51 24.33 3.34
N GLN A 31 15.89 24.87 4.51
CA GLN A 31 15.39 24.38 5.80
C GLN A 31 13.88 24.55 5.95
N GLY A 32 13.32 25.70 5.54
CA GLY A 32 11.88 25.92 5.53
C GLY A 32 11.15 24.94 4.61
N TYR A 33 11.72 24.65 3.44
CA TYR A 33 11.21 23.65 2.52
C TYR A 33 11.23 22.24 3.12
N HIS A 34 12.33 21.82 3.78
CA HIS A 34 12.38 20.53 4.46
C HIS A 34 11.40 20.44 5.64
N LEU A 35 11.22 21.52 6.40
CA LEU A 35 10.26 21.56 7.50
C LEU A 35 8.81 21.31 7.01
N VAL A 36 8.46 21.84 5.84
CA VAL A 36 7.13 21.69 5.24
C VAL A 36 6.99 20.36 4.48
N ARG A 37 8.10 19.78 4.00
CA ARG A 37 8.12 18.52 3.27
C ARG A 37 7.94 17.36 4.26
N GLY A 38 6.71 16.88 4.38
CA GLY A 38 6.35 15.72 5.22
C GLY A 38 6.94 14.39 4.77
N ALA A 39 6.44 13.29 5.33
CA ALA A 39 6.87 11.94 4.96
C ALA A 39 6.64 11.66 3.47
N GLN A 40 7.60 11.00 2.82
CA GLN A 40 7.56 10.68 1.40
C GLN A 40 7.59 9.18 1.21
N LEU A 41 6.41 8.59 1.37
CA LEU A 41 6.24 7.15 1.30
C LEU A 41 5.92 6.72 -0.13
N THR A 42 6.74 5.83 -0.67
CA THR A 42 6.49 5.11 -1.92
C THR A 42 6.08 3.69 -1.57
N LEU A 43 4.94 3.27 -2.10
CA LEU A 43 4.47 1.88 -2.08
C LEU A 43 4.92 1.22 -3.38
N PHE A 44 5.42 -0.01 -3.30
CA PHE A 44 5.79 -0.81 -4.47
C PHE A 44 4.76 -1.90 -4.70
N ALA A 45 4.44 -2.16 -5.97
CA ALA A 45 3.60 -3.29 -6.34
C ALA A 45 4.25 -4.61 -5.89
N PRO A 46 3.45 -5.58 -5.39
CA PRO A 46 3.99 -6.88 -5.03
C PRO A 46 4.41 -7.63 -6.30
N GLU A 47 5.52 -8.36 -6.23
CA GLU A 47 5.98 -9.23 -7.33
C GLU A 47 5.13 -10.50 -7.47
N GLN A 48 4.46 -10.90 -6.39
CA GLN A 48 3.64 -12.11 -6.33
C GLN A 48 2.41 -11.89 -5.45
N VAL A 49 1.31 -12.52 -5.83
CA VAL A 49 0.06 -12.53 -5.07
C VAL A 49 -0.28 -13.98 -4.74
N MET A 50 -0.43 -14.27 -3.46
CA MET A 50 -0.88 -15.56 -2.95
C MET A 50 -2.40 -15.59 -2.89
N LEU A 51 -2.99 -16.54 -3.59
CA LEU A 51 -4.41 -16.83 -3.59
C LEU A 51 -4.63 -18.04 -2.70
N ILE A 52 -5.40 -17.90 -1.62
CA ILE A 52 -5.54 -18.93 -0.59
C ILE A 52 -7.02 -19.12 -0.27
N PHE A 53 -7.54 -20.34 -0.39
CA PHE A 53 -8.88 -20.68 0.07
C PHE A 53 -8.86 -21.10 1.53
N TYR A 54 -9.47 -20.29 2.38
CA TYR A 54 -9.49 -20.49 3.82
C TYR A 54 -10.92 -20.72 4.34
N GLN A 55 -11.03 -21.55 5.38
CA GLN A 55 -12.27 -21.87 6.07
C GLN A 55 -12.32 -21.08 7.38
N TYR A 56 -13.34 -20.22 7.57
CA TYR A 56 -13.39 -19.31 8.74
C TYR A 56 -13.67 -20.04 10.05
N HIS A 57 -14.50 -21.08 10.01
CA HIS A 57 -14.82 -21.91 11.15
C HIS A 57 -14.68 -23.39 10.78
N PRO A 58 -14.18 -24.28 11.66
CA PRO A 58 -14.04 -25.72 11.36
C PRO A 58 -15.32 -26.42 10.89
N GLU A 59 -16.48 -25.85 11.25
CA GLU A 59 -17.81 -26.35 10.83
C GLU A 59 -18.31 -25.73 9.51
N ASP A 60 -17.67 -24.66 9.01
CA ASP A 60 -18.05 -24.04 7.74
C ASP A 60 -17.72 -24.98 6.59
N THR A 61 -18.71 -25.41 5.81
CA THR A 61 -18.44 -26.22 4.61
C THR A 61 -17.80 -25.42 3.48
N GLN A 62 -17.84 -24.09 3.57
CA GLN A 62 -17.39 -23.19 2.53
C GLN A 62 -16.00 -22.63 2.81
N LYS A 63 -15.18 -22.61 1.76
CA LYS A 63 -13.91 -21.89 1.74
C LYS A 63 -14.05 -20.62 0.92
N TYR A 64 -13.40 -19.56 1.38
CA TYR A 64 -13.44 -18.25 0.75
C TYR A 64 -12.05 -17.82 0.32
N ILE A 65 -11.97 -17.07 -0.76
CA ILE A 65 -10.70 -16.52 -1.23
C ILE A 65 -10.14 -15.51 -0.24
N ARG A 66 -8.87 -15.66 0.06
CA ARG A 66 -8.04 -14.71 0.79
C ARG A 66 -6.79 -14.42 -0.02
N ILE A 67 -6.26 -13.23 0.19
CA ILE A 67 -5.10 -12.74 -0.56
C ILE A 67 -3.91 -12.62 0.39
N GLY A 68 -2.77 -13.17 0.01
CA GLY A 68 -1.48 -12.86 0.60
C GLY A 68 -0.64 -12.05 -0.39
N ALA A 69 0.14 -11.09 0.07
CA ALA A 69 1.09 -10.39 -0.81
C ALA A 69 2.28 -9.84 -0.02
N ARG A 70 3.43 -9.75 -0.66
CA ARG A 70 4.59 -9.04 -0.09
C ARG A 70 4.52 -7.57 -0.49
N VAL A 71 4.22 -6.71 0.48
CA VAL A 71 4.15 -5.27 0.27
C VAL A 71 5.44 -4.63 0.74
N ALA A 72 5.99 -3.75 -0.09
CA ALA A 72 7.20 -3.01 0.20
C ALA A 72 6.95 -1.51 0.20
N TYR A 73 7.67 -0.82 1.09
CA TYR A 73 7.62 0.62 1.26
C TYR A 73 9.02 1.19 1.30
N ALA A 74 9.20 2.38 0.75
CA ALA A 74 10.36 3.22 1.01
C ALA A 74 9.89 4.60 1.49
N ASN A 75 10.40 5.06 2.63
CA ASN A 75 10.19 6.43 3.08
C ASN A 75 11.43 7.27 2.74
N SER A 76 11.36 8.02 1.64
CA SER A 76 12.43 8.93 1.21
C SER A 76 12.38 10.30 1.90
N GLY A 77 11.52 10.45 2.91
CA GLY A 77 11.44 11.64 3.76
C GLY A 77 12.75 11.91 4.49
N HIS A 78 12.98 13.17 4.85
CA HIS A 78 14.12 13.56 5.67
C HIS A 78 13.94 13.09 7.12
N THR A 79 15.05 12.96 7.86
CA THR A 79 15.02 12.57 9.28
C THR A 79 14.01 13.40 10.06
N GLY A 80 13.13 12.73 10.81
CA GLY A 80 12.02 13.37 11.54
C GLY A 80 10.66 13.28 10.83
N HIS A 81 10.63 12.93 9.54
CA HIS A 81 9.38 12.77 8.77
C HIS A 81 9.00 11.29 8.61
N ASN A 82 8.70 10.64 9.74
CA ASN A 82 8.22 9.26 9.75
C ASN A 82 6.77 9.18 9.24
N ALA A 83 6.41 8.07 8.61
CA ALA A 83 5.02 7.76 8.26
C ALA A 83 4.47 6.67 9.18
N VAL A 84 3.16 6.62 9.37
CA VAL A 84 2.50 5.50 10.05
C VAL A 84 1.45 4.91 9.13
N VAL A 85 1.64 3.64 8.74
CA VAL A 85 0.66 2.88 7.97
C VAL A 85 -0.46 2.46 8.92
N GLN A 86 -1.65 3.01 8.73
CA GLN A 86 -2.83 2.72 9.56
C GLN A 86 -3.55 1.45 9.12
N LYS A 87 -3.70 1.28 7.81
CA LYS A 87 -4.53 0.21 7.23
C LYS A 87 -4.06 -0.10 5.82
N GLU A 88 -3.99 -1.39 5.49
CA GLU A 88 -3.77 -1.86 4.13
C GLU A 88 -5.02 -2.59 3.62
N THR A 89 -5.29 -2.41 2.34
CA THR A 89 -6.41 -3.04 1.64
C THR A 89 -5.96 -3.53 0.28
N VAL A 90 -6.53 -4.64 -0.15
CA VAL A 90 -6.43 -5.12 -1.53
C VAL A 90 -7.82 -5.18 -2.13
N SER A 91 -7.95 -4.74 -3.36
CA SER A 91 -9.18 -4.84 -4.14
C SER A 91 -8.93 -5.47 -5.49
N PHE A 92 -9.90 -6.23 -5.98
CA PHE A 92 -9.89 -6.81 -7.32
C PHE A 92 -11.31 -6.83 -7.88
N THR A 93 -11.43 -6.83 -9.20
CA THR A 93 -12.73 -6.87 -9.89
C THR A 93 -12.88 -8.17 -10.64
N LEU A 94 -14.00 -8.87 -10.40
CA LEU A 94 -14.29 -10.15 -11.02
C LEU A 94 -15.81 -10.27 -11.23
N GLY A 95 -16.26 -10.76 -12.39
CA GLY A 95 -17.70 -10.87 -12.68
C GLY A 95 -18.47 -9.53 -12.64
N GLY A 96 -17.79 -8.41 -12.94
CA GLY A 96 -18.37 -7.06 -12.84
C GLY A 96 -18.53 -6.52 -11.42
N GLN A 97 -18.06 -7.25 -10.40
CA GLN A 97 -18.13 -6.87 -8.99
C GLN A 97 -16.73 -6.60 -8.43
N THR A 98 -16.60 -5.57 -7.60
CA THR A 98 -15.34 -5.27 -6.91
C THR A 98 -15.36 -5.87 -5.50
N TYR A 99 -14.36 -6.68 -5.20
CA TYR A 99 -14.16 -7.32 -3.91
C TYR A 99 -13.05 -6.61 -3.16
N ASN A 100 -13.25 -6.36 -1.86
CA ASN A 100 -12.30 -5.67 -1.00
C ASN A 100 -11.91 -6.54 0.19
N GLN A 101 -10.61 -6.67 0.40
CA GLN A 101 -10.04 -7.32 1.57
C GLN A 101 -9.18 -6.35 2.38
N VAL A 102 -9.11 -6.59 3.68
CA VAL A 102 -8.41 -5.75 4.64
C VAL A 102 -7.31 -6.56 5.28
N TRP A 103 -6.17 -5.91 5.53
CA TRP A 103 -5.06 -6.49 6.28
C TRP A 103 -5.53 -7.02 7.63
N GLN A 104 -5.33 -8.32 7.86
CA GLN A 104 -5.64 -9.00 9.10
C GLN A 104 -4.38 -9.25 9.93
N SER A 105 -3.30 -9.68 9.28
CA SER A 105 -2.08 -10.14 9.96
C SER A 105 -0.86 -10.07 9.03
N VAL A 106 0.33 -10.04 9.63
CA VAL A 106 1.62 -10.20 8.95
C VAL A 106 2.01 -11.66 9.07
N HIS A 107 2.33 -12.26 7.94
CA HIS A 107 2.69 -13.66 7.84
C HIS A 107 4.14 -13.79 7.37
N LYS A 108 4.63 -15.02 7.46
CA LYS A 108 5.73 -15.53 6.67
C LYS A 108 5.21 -16.74 5.90
N PHE A 109 5.15 -16.62 4.59
CA PHE A 109 4.75 -17.68 3.69
C PHE A 109 5.99 -18.47 3.28
N LYS A 110 5.97 -19.77 3.54
CA LYS A 110 6.98 -20.73 3.10
C LYS A 110 6.25 -21.76 2.26
N GLY A 111 6.76 -22.08 1.08
CA GLY A 111 6.04 -23.06 0.29
C GLY A 111 6.62 -23.30 -1.08
N THR A 112 6.14 -24.36 -1.69
CA THR A 112 6.27 -24.62 -3.12
C THR A 112 4.98 -24.23 -3.82
N GLU A 113 4.96 -24.23 -5.15
CA GLU A 113 3.77 -23.90 -5.95
C GLU A 113 2.51 -24.72 -5.59
N ALA A 114 2.66 -25.88 -4.94
CA ALA A 114 1.57 -26.79 -4.59
C ALA A 114 1.10 -26.66 -3.13
N ARG A 115 1.87 -26.02 -2.24
CA ARG A 115 1.49 -25.88 -0.82
C ARG A 115 2.15 -24.66 -0.21
N VAL A 116 1.32 -23.73 0.24
CA VAL A 116 1.73 -22.57 1.04
C VAL A 116 1.56 -22.92 2.52
N GLU A 117 2.66 -23.00 3.25
CA GLU A 117 2.69 -22.96 4.71
C GLU A 117 2.73 -21.50 5.13
N ASP A 118 1.85 -21.12 6.06
CA ASP A 118 1.81 -19.77 6.59
C ASP A 118 2.12 -19.77 8.09
N GLU A 119 3.02 -18.87 8.49
CA GLU A 119 3.39 -18.64 9.87
C GLU A 119 2.95 -17.22 10.25
N ILE A 120 2.07 -17.09 11.25
CA ILE A 120 1.63 -15.79 11.73
C ILE A 120 2.79 -15.15 12.51
N ILE A 121 3.29 -14.01 12.02
CA ILE A 121 4.34 -13.23 12.67
C ILE A 121 3.72 -12.26 13.67
N SER A 122 2.66 -11.54 13.25
CA SER A 122 1.95 -10.60 14.10
C SER A 122 0.55 -10.27 13.57
N GLU A 123 -0.34 -9.83 14.46
CA GLU A 123 -1.62 -9.23 14.08
C GLU A 123 -1.45 -7.88 13.36
N ALA A 124 -2.47 -7.46 12.60
CA ALA A 124 -2.50 -6.14 11.97
C ALA A 124 -2.56 -5.02 13.01
N LYS A 125 -1.64 -4.05 12.89
CA LYS A 125 -1.54 -2.89 13.77
C LYS A 125 -0.91 -1.71 13.02
N PRO A 126 -1.13 -0.46 13.48
CA PRO A 126 -0.42 0.68 12.90
C PRO A 126 1.10 0.48 12.98
N GLU A 127 1.78 0.66 11.85
CA GLU A 127 3.23 0.40 11.76
C GLU A 127 3.97 1.68 11.33
N PRO A 128 4.98 2.12 12.11
CA PRO A 128 5.80 3.26 11.74
C PRO A 128 6.83 2.87 10.67
N ILE A 129 6.97 3.72 9.65
CA ILE A 129 8.01 3.63 8.63
C ILE A 129 8.92 4.85 8.79
N GLN A 130 10.10 4.58 9.33
CA GLN A 130 11.08 5.62 9.62
C GLN A 130 11.59 6.27 8.34
N ALA A 131 11.85 7.58 8.40
CA ALA A 131 12.50 8.33 7.33
C ALA A 131 13.86 7.73 6.96
N GLY A 132 14.13 7.60 5.66
CA GLY A 132 15.35 6.99 5.12
C GLY A 132 15.36 5.45 5.10
N ASN A 133 14.31 4.79 5.60
CA ASN A 133 14.23 3.33 5.63
C ASN A 133 13.31 2.77 4.54
N ALA A 134 13.59 1.52 4.18
CA ALA A 134 12.70 0.67 3.40
C ALA A 134 12.33 -0.56 4.20
N ILE A 135 11.07 -0.98 4.10
CA ILE A 135 10.56 -2.20 4.75
C ILE A 135 9.81 -3.04 3.73
N SER A 136 9.85 -4.35 3.92
CA SER A 136 9.05 -5.31 3.17
C SER A 136 8.45 -6.31 4.13
N ARG A 137 7.17 -6.62 3.95
CA ARG A 137 6.43 -7.56 4.80
C ARG A 137 5.39 -8.32 4.02
N GLU A 138 5.13 -9.54 4.44
CA GLU A 138 4.10 -10.36 3.82
C GLU A 138 2.81 -10.20 4.62
N ILE A 139 1.77 -9.78 3.92
CA ILE A 139 0.50 -9.42 4.52
C ILE A 139 -0.53 -10.42 4.09
N TYR A 140 -1.34 -10.85 5.06
CA TYR A 140 -2.52 -11.64 4.83
C TYR A 140 -3.76 -10.76 4.94
N PHE A 141 -4.51 -10.72 3.85
CA PHE A 141 -5.73 -9.98 3.70
C PHE A 141 -6.93 -10.92 3.84
N ALA A 142 -7.99 -10.42 4.48
CA ALA A 142 -9.24 -11.15 4.62
C ALA A 142 -10.43 -10.28 4.17
N PRO A 143 -11.46 -10.88 3.54
CA PRO A 143 -12.70 -10.18 3.28
C PRO A 143 -13.37 -9.75 4.59
N HIS A 144 -14.11 -8.66 4.50
CA HIS A 144 -14.77 -8.04 5.64
C HIS A 144 -16.20 -7.67 5.27
N LYS A 145 -17.09 -7.69 6.27
CA LYS A 145 -18.47 -7.27 6.08
C LYS A 145 -18.53 -5.80 5.70
N LEU A 146 -19.29 -5.49 4.66
CA LEU A 146 -19.59 -4.11 4.30
C LEU A 146 -20.47 -3.48 5.37
N ARG A 147 -20.11 -2.28 5.83
CA ARG A 147 -20.95 -1.53 6.78
C ARG A 147 -22.08 -0.84 6.01
N CYS A 148 -23.23 -1.50 5.93
CA CYS A 148 -24.42 -0.92 5.33
C CYS A 148 -24.99 0.22 6.20
N ALA A 149 -25.39 1.32 5.57
CA ALA A 149 -26.01 2.43 6.29
C ALA A 149 -27.38 1.99 6.84
N LYS A 150 -27.71 2.35 8.09
CA LYS A 150 -28.94 1.92 8.79
C LYS A 150 -30.26 2.20 8.04
N LYS A 151 -30.25 3.10 7.04
CA LYS A 151 -31.43 3.49 6.25
C LYS A 151 -31.51 2.82 4.87
N GLN A 152 -30.54 1.99 4.49
CA GLN A 152 -30.60 1.22 3.25
C GLN A 152 -31.30 -0.10 3.54
N SER A 153 -32.30 -0.47 2.72
CA SER A 153 -32.88 -1.80 2.77
C SER A 153 -31.81 -2.84 2.45
N LYS A 154 -31.88 -4.04 3.06
CA LYS A 154 -30.96 -5.17 2.79
C LYS A 154 -30.84 -5.51 1.29
N GLN A 155 -31.88 -5.19 0.51
CA GLN A 155 -31.90 -5.37 -0.94
C GLN A 155 -30.95 -4.44 -1.72
N LYS A 156 -30.49 -3.34 -1.12
CA LYS A 156 -29.57 -2.37 -1.73
C LYS A 156 -28.13 -2.46 -1.21
N CYS A 157 -27.89 -3.22 -0.15
CA CYS A 157 -26.57 -3.36 0.44
C CYS A 157 -26.37 -4.79 0.95
N ASP A 158 -25.55 -5.54 0.25
CA ASP A 158 -25.13 -6.88 0.64
C ASP A 158 -23.90 -6.78 1.56
N GLU A 159 -24.09 -7.07 2.85
CA GLU A 159 -23.00 -7.10 3.84
C GLU A 159 -21.96 -8.17 3.50
N GLY A 160 -22.37 -9.23 2.81
CA GLY A 160 -21.56 -10.39 2.42
C GLY A 160 -20.84 -10.23 1.09
N VAL A 161 -20.95 -9.08 0.42
CA VAL A 161 -20.47 -8.84 -0.95
C VAL A 161 -18.98 -9.18 -1.17
N ASN A 162 -18.15 -9.06 -0.13
CA ASN A 162 -16.71 -9.35 -0.19
C ASN A 162 -16.37 -10.84 0.01
N TYR A 163 -17.33 -11.68 0.40
CA TYR A 163 -17.12 -13.09 0.71
C TYR A 163 -17.34 -13.94 -0.54
N LEU A 164 -16.28 -14.11 -1.32
CA LEU A 164 -16.31 -14.91 -2.54
C LEU A 164 -15.86 -16.35 -2.27
N THR A 165 -16.76 -17.30 -2.51
CA THR A 165 -16.52 -18.74 -2.26
C THR A 165 -15.54 -19.32 -3.26
N LYS A 166 -14.96 -20.49 -2.94
CA LYS A 166 -14.06 -21.22 -3.85
C LYS A 166 -14.66 -21.46 -5.23
N GLU A 167 -15.86 -22.02 -5.28
CA GLU A 167 -16.53 -22.37 -6.55
C GLU A 167 -16.84 -21.12 -7.37
N SER A 168 -17.41 -20.08 -6.74
CA SER A 168 -17.71 -18.83 -7.43
C SER A 168 -16.45 -18.12 -7.91
N PHE A 169 -15.38 -18.08 -7.11
CA PHE A 169 -14.11 -17.48 -7.53
C PHE A 169 -13.54 -18.19 -8.76
N ILE A 170 -13.45 -19.53 -8.73
CA ILE A 170 -12.88 -20.32 -9.83
C ILE A 170 -13.71 -20.14 -11.11
N ASN A 171 -15.04 -20.19 -11.02
CA ASN A 171 -15.91 -20.04 -12.18
C ASN A 171 -15.81 -18.64 -12.80
N LEU A 172 -15.76 -17.59 -11.98
CA LEU A 172 -15.61 -16.23 -12.48
C LEU A 172 -14.19 -15.96 -13.00
N LEU A 173 -13.18 -16.64 -12.43
CA LEU A 173 -11.80 -16.54 -12.86
C LEU A 173 -11.60 -17.18 -14.24
N SER A 174 -12.32 -18.26 -14.57
CA SER A 174 -12.23 -18.88 -15.90
C SER A 174 -12.74 -18.02 -17.05
N ASP A 175 -13.47 -16.94 -16.75
CA ASP A 175 -14.04 -16.03 -17.74
C ASP A 175 -13.12 -14.82 -18.03
N VAL A 176 -11.95 -14.73 -17.40
CA VAL A 176 -11.00 -13.62 -17.57
C VAL A 176 -9.61 -14.12 -17.92
N GLU A 177 -8.89 -13.36 -18.76
CA GLU A 177 -7.49 -13.64 -19.12
C GLU A 177 -6.50 -13.03 -18.12
N GLN A 178 -6.92 -11.96 -17.44
CA GLN A 178 -6.11 -11.26 -16.46
C GLN A 178 -6.96 -10.86 -15.26
N LEU A 179 -6.34 -10.90 -14.08
CA LEU A 179 -6.95 -10.40 -12.85
C LEU A 179 -6.08 -9.30 -12.26
N GLU A 180 -6.65 -8.10 -12.17
CA GLU A 180 -5.98 -6.94 -11.60
C GLU A 180 -6.24 -6.83 -10.11
N PHE A 181 -5.16 -6.54 -9.37
CA PHE A 181 -5.19 -6.22 -7.95
C PHE A 181 -4.72 -4.80 -7.74
N THR A 182 -5.47 -4.04 -6.95
CA THR A 182 -5.04 -2.74 -6.43
C THR A 182 -4.76 -2.86 -4.94
N PHE A 183 -3.51 -2.57 -4.56
CA PHE A 183 -3.07 -2.49 -3.18
C PHE A 183 -3.09 -1.03 -2.75
N SER A 184 -3.64 -0.78 -1.57
CA SER A 184 -3.85 0.57 -1.06
C SER A 184 -3.44 0.64 0.40
N SER A 185 -2.69 1.68 0.76
CA SER A 185 -2.20 1.90 2.11
C SER A 185 -2.64 3.27 2.62
N LYS A 186 -3.36 3.27 3.73
CA LYS A 186 -3.81 4.50 4.40
C LYS A 186 -2.74 4.95 5.39
N ILE A 187 -2.27 6.18 5.24
CA ILE A 187 -1.26 6.80 6.10
C ILE A 187 -1.95 7.81 7.03
N PHE A 188 -1.52 7.89 8.30
CA PHE A 188 -2.22 8.67 9.33
C PHE A 188 -2.38 10.17 8.98
N ASP A 189 -1.33 10.80 8.46
CA ASP A 189 -1.29 12.25 8.14
C ASP A 189 -1.49 12.55 6.66
N GLN A 190 -1.98 11.59 5.87
CA GLN A 190 -2.29 11.79 4.45
C GLN A 190 -3.78 11.56 4.20
N PRO A 191 -4.47 12.49 3.50
CA PRO A 191 -5.90 12.35 3.23
C PRO A 191 -6.20 11.19 2.29
N ASP A 192 -5.37 11.04 1.26
CA ASP A 192 -5.52 10.03 0.23
C ASP A 192 -4.60 8.84 0.50
N PRO A 193 -5.11 7.60 0.34
CA PRO A 193 -4.26 6.42 0.45
C PRO A 193 -3.34 6.33 -0.77
N ILE A 194 -2.09 5.91 -0.55
CA ILE A 194 -1.18 5.55 -1.64
C ILE A 194 -1.59 4.21 -2.23
N LYS A 195 -1.51 4.08 -3.55
CA LYS A 195 -1.99 2.91 -4.28
C LYS A 195 -0.97 2.45 -5.31
N VAL A 196 -0.96 1.15 -5.54
CA VAL A 196 -0.25 0.49 -6.63
C VAL A 196 -1.14 -0.62 -7.17
N SER A 197 -1.00 -0.92 -8.46
CA SER A 197 -1.72 -2.01 -9.09
C SER A 197 -0.75 -2.98 -9.74
N CYS A 198 -1.16 -4.24 -9.80
CA CYS A 198 -0.49 -5.26 -10.58
C CYS A 198 -1.54 -6.21 -11.18
N SER A 199 -1.21 -6.87 -12.28
CA SER A 199 -2.05 -7.92 -12.86
C SER A 199 -1.37 -9.27 -12.79
N ILE A 200 -2.19 -10.31 -12.64
CA ILE A 200 -1.77 -11.69 -12.84
C ILE A 200 -2.37 -12.21 -14.15
N ASP A 201 -1.63 -13.05 -14.83
CA ASP A 201 -2.16 -13.81 -15.97
C ASP A 201 -2.98 -14.99 -15.45
N VAL A 202 -4.15 -15.19 -16.04
CA VAL A 202 -5.08 -16.25 -15.69
C VAL A 202 -5.05 -17.29 -16.79
N ASP A 203 -4.43 -18.42 -16.48
CA ASP A 203 -4.33 -19.57 -17.37
C ASP A 203 -4.96 -20.82 -16.74
N PHE A 204 -5.04 -21.87 -17.56
CA PHE A 204 -5.54 -23.16 -17.12
C PHE A 204 -4.73 -23.76 -15.96
N GLU A 205 -3.42 -23.49 -15.90
CA GLU A 205 -2.54 -24.01 -14.87
C GLU A 205 -2.85 -23.40 -13.50
N LEU A 206 -3.01 -22.08 -13.42
CA LEU A 206 -3.40 -21.36 -12.22
C LEU A 206 -4.75 -21.85 -11.70
N ILE A 207 -5.76 -21.92 -12.57
CA ILE A 207 -7.09 -22.40 -12.22
C ILE A 207 -7.03 -23.84 -11.69
N SER A 208 -6.25 -24.70 -12.35
CA SER A 208 -6.08 -26.10 -11.95
C SER A 208 -5.38 -26.23 -10.60
N LYS A 209 -4.32 -25.46 -10.35
CA LYS A 209 -3.61 -25.41 -9.06
C LYS A 209 -4.53 -24.96 -7.94
N LEU A 210 -5.30 -23.89 -8.16
CA LEU A 210 -6.30 -23.40 -7.20
C LEU A 210 -7.39 -24.42 -6.90
N ALA A 211 -7.90 -25.10 -7.93
CA ALA A 211 -8.92 -26.14 -7.78
C ALA A 211 -8.39 -27.33 -6.97
N ALA A 212 -7.18 -27.81 -7.27
CA ALA A 212 -6.58 -28.99 -6.68
C ALA A 212 -6.04 -28.75 -5.27
N PHE A 213 -5.20 -27.74 -5.09
CA PHE A 213 -4.45 -27.51 -3.84
C PHE A 213 -5.12 -26.51 -2.90
N GLY A 214 -6.05 -25.70 -3.43
CA GLY A 214 -6.70 -24.66 -2.66
C GLY A 214 -5.84 -23.40 -2.46
N SER A 215 -4.65 -23.35 -3.06
CA SER A 215 -3.78 -22.18 -3.04
C SER A 215 -2.88 -22.11 -4.27
N ALA A 216 -2.46 -20.91 -4.65
CA ALA A 216 -1.47 -20.64 -5.70
C ALA A 216 -0.76 -19.31 -5.42
N ALA A 217 0.43 -19.12 -6.00
CA ALA A 217 1.22 -17.89 -5.86
C ALA A 217 1.70 -17.36 -7.24
N PRO A 218 0.78 -16.92 -8.13
CA PRO A 218 1.16 -16.34 -9.41
C PRO A 218 2.03 -15.09 -9.26
N ASN A 219 2.88 -14.86 -10.26
CA ASN A 219 3.59 -13.60 -10.42
C ASN A 219 2.60 -12.48 -10.73
N CYS A 220 2.86 -11.29 -10.20
CA CYS A 220 2.07 -10.10 -10.42
C CYS A 220 2.91 -9.03 -11.10
N TRP A 221 2.49 -8.63 -12.29
CA TRP A 221 3.20 -7.66 -13.10
C TRP A 221 2.72 -6.25 -12.75
N PRO A 222 3.62 -5.33 -12.39
CA PRO A 222 3.23 -3.96 -12.05
C PRO A 222 2.53 -3.32 -13.25
N LEU A 223 1.41 -2.64 -12.97
CA LEU A 223 0.73 -1.81 -13.95
C LEU A 223 1.23 -0.38 -13.78
N ASP A 224 1.70 0.23 -14.87
CA ASP A 224 2.07 1.64 -14.88
C ASP A 224 0.81 2.47 -14.59
N VAL A 225 0.83 3.25 -13.51
CA VAL A 225 -0.24 4.17 -13.09
C VAL A 225 0.08 5.59 -13.54
#